data_AF-A0A4Y2U4I6-F1
#
_entry.id   AF-A0A4Y2U4I6-F1
#
_cell.length_a   1.000
_cell.length_b   1.000
_cell.length_c   1.000
_cell.angle_alpha   90.00
_cell.angle_beta   90.00
_cell.angle_gamma   90.00
#
_symmetry.space_group_name_H-M   'P 1'
#
loop_
_entity.id
_entity.type
_entity.pdbx_description
1 polymer ?
#
loop_
_entity_poly.entity_id
_entity_poly.type
_entity_poly.pdbx_seq_one_letter_code
_entity_poly.pdbx_strand_id
1 'polypeptide(L)'
;MPETGPLTRSMDEKFEKLFAMMAEMKAGLEDKMEAGQEEMRSGKEEIKSQIQAHTENQVEEMKIHVDGCIGKIEEEVQCVKLKIEKVESEVQRKIEESNCEVQEKVGNLERRISELEERPNDFPASPEFTSSRRTVKPLTFDRQTSWTVFKTQFDVVTSTNEWTDFAKPSQLVASLRGSAAEVLQGI
;
A
#
# COMPACT_ATOMS: atom_id res chain seq x y z
N MET A 1 113.73 15.00 -20.13
CA MET A 1 112.57 14.09 -20.01
C MET A 1 113.09 12.82 -19.37
N PRO A 2 112.63 12.40 -18.19
CA PRO A 2 113.09 11.14 -17.61
C PRO A 2 112.41 9.97 -18.35
N GLU A 3 113.20 9.07 -18.91
CA GLU A 3 112.67 7.81 -19.46
C GLU A 3 112.31 6.87 -18.31
N THR A 4 111.05 6.47 -18.27
CA THR A 4 110.53 5.42 -17.38
C THR A 4 111.01 4.05 -17.85
N GLY A 5 111.65 3.30 -16.94
CA GLY A 5 112.24 1.99 -17.23
C GLY A 5 111.21 0.87 -17.54
N PRO A 6 111.63 -0.28 -18.09
CA PRO A 6 110.73 -1.37 -18.51
C PRO A 6 109.85 -1.93 -17.37
N LEU A 7 110.35 -1.89 -16.13
CA LEU A 7 109.64 -2.41 -14.95
C LEU A 7 108.45 -1.54 -14.53
N THR A 8 108.51 -0.21 -14.70
CA THR A 8 107.41 0.69 -14.32
C THR A 8 106.23 0.54 -15.30
N ARG A 9 106.49 0.37 -16.60
CA ARG A 9 105.44 0.08 -17.60
C ARG A 9 104.69 -1.21 -17.33
N SER A 10 105.39 -2.27 -16.90
CA SER A 10 104.78 -3.58 -16.63
C SER A 10 103.84 -3.57 -15.40
N MET A 11 104.14 -2.75 -14.39
CA MET A 11 103.26 -2.56 -13.24
C MET A 11 101.98 -1.81 -13.64
N ASP A 12 102.12 -0.74 -14.42
CA ASP A 12 100.99 0.06 -14.90
C ASP A 12 100.02 -0.78 -15.75
N GLU A 13 100.52 -1.62 -16.66
CA GLU A 13 99.70 -2.53 -17.47
C GLU A 13 98.86 -3.52 -16.63
N LYS A 14 99.40 -4.01 -15.50
CA LYS A 14 98.66 -4.90 -14.59
C LYS A 14 97.57 -4.18 -13.84
N PHE A 15 97.80 -2.93 -13.42
CA PHE A 15 96.77 -2.11 -12.77
C PHE A 15 95.66 -1.73 -13.74
N GLU A 16 95.98 -1.34 -14.97
CA GLU A 16 94.98 -1.07 -16.01
C GLU A 16 94.10 -2.29 -16.30
N LYS A 17 94.70 -3.49 -16.38
CA LYS A 17 93.94 -4.74 -16.56
C LYS A 17 93.02 -5.04 -15.36
N LEU A 18 93.46 -4.72 -14.15
CA LEU A 18 92.65 -4.87 -12.94
C LEU A 18 91.47 -3.87 -12.91
N PHE A 19 91.70 -2.61 -13.30
CA PHE A 19 90.65 -1.60 -13.41
C PHE A 19 89.62 -1.96 -14.48
N ALA A 20 90.07 -2.45 -15.65
CA ALA A 20 89.19 -2.94 -16.70
C ALA A 20 88.29 -4.08 -16.19
N MET A 21 88.86 -5.05 -15.47
CA MET A 21 88.08 -6.15 -14.89
C MET A 21 87.06 -5.68 -13.84
N MET A 22 87.42 -4.68 -13.01
CA MET A 22 86.47 -4.07 -12.07
C MET A 22 85.35 -3.31 -12.78
N ALA A 23 85.67 -2.60 -13.86
CA ALA A 23 84.69 -1.88 -14.67
C ALA A 23 83.70 -2.85 -15.33
N GLU A 24 84.19 -3.94 -15.92
CA GLU A 24 83.34 -4.99 -16.50
C GLU A 24 82.45 -5.66 -15.45
N MET A 25 83.01 -5.98 -14.27
CA MET A 25 82.23 -6.57 -13.17
C MET A 25 81.15 -5.62 -12.67
N LYS A 26 81.46 -4.33 -12.55
CA LYS A 26 80.50 -3.31 -12.13
C LYS A 26 79.39 -3.14 -13.17
N ALA A 27 79.74 -3.00 -14.45
CA ALA A 27 78.77 -2.86 -15.54
C ALA A 27 77.84 -4.08 -15.60
N GLY A 28 78.38 -5.30 -15.56
CA GLY A 28 77.55 -6.52 -15.58
C GLY A 28 76.66 -6.70 -14.34
N LEU A 29 77.01 -6.09 -13.21
CA LEU A 29 76.14 -6.05 -12.02
C LEU A 29 75.01 -5.03 -12.19
N GLU A 30 75.33 -3.86 -12.75
CA GLU A 30 74.37 -2.78 -13.04
C GLU A 30 73.34 -3.23 -14.08
N ASP A 31 73.76 -3.87 -15.16
CA ASP A 31 72.89 -4.46 -16.18
C ASP A 31 71.89 -5.48 -15.59
N LYS A 32 72.36 -6.34 -14.67
CA LYS A 32 71.50 -7.33 -13.99
C LYS A 32 70.50 -6.68 -13.04
N MET A 33 70.91 -5.60 -12.38
CA MET A 33 70.03 -4.85 -11.48
C MET A 33 68.94 -4.13 -12.28
N GLU A 34 69.30 -3.52 -13.42
CA GLU A 34 68.36 -2.87 -14.32
C GLU A 34 67.38 -3.88 -14.92
N ALA A 35 67.87 -5.02 -15.44
CA ALA A 35 67.03 -6.09 -15.96
C ALA A 35 66.05 -6.64 -14.91
N GLY A 36 66.51 -6.87 -13.67
CA GLY A 36 65.64 -7.34 -12.58
C GLY A 36 64.60 -6.27 -12.16
N GLN A 37 64.96 -4.99 -12.22
CA GLN A 37 64.02 -3.91 -11.95
C GLN A 37 62.97 -3.79 -13.07
N GLU A 38 63.36 -3.98 -14.32
CA GLU A 38 62.46 -3.96 -15.46
C GLU A 38 61.50 -5.15 -15.46
N GLU A 39 61.96 -6.36 -15.16
CA GLU A 39 61.09 -7.53 -14.94
C GLU A 39 60.08 -7.30 -13.81
N MET A 40 60.51 -6.67 -12.71
CA MET A 40 59.60 -6.36 -11.61
C MET A 40 58.54 -5.31 -12.02
N ARG A 41 58.92 -4.32 -12.83
CA ARG A 41 57.98 -3.33 -13.37
C ARG A 41 57.00 -3.98 -14.35
N SER A 42 57.47 -4.79 -15.30
CA SER A 42 56.62 -5.44 -16.28
C SER A 42 55.66 -6.43 -15.63
N GLY A 43 56.13 -7.26 -14.69
CA GLY A 43 55.27 -8.19 -13.93
C GLY A 43 54.20 -7.47 -13.11
N LYS A 44 54.52 -6.30 -12.54
CA LYS A 44 53.53 -5.48 -11.82
C LYS A 44 52.47 -4.91 -12.77
N GLU A 45 52.87 -4.39 -13.92
CA GLU A 45 51.93 -3.86 -14.92
C GLU A 45 51.07 -4.97 -15.53
N GLU A 46 51.60 -6.17 -15.73
CA GLU A 46 50.83 -7.34 -16.19
C GLU A 46 49.74 -7.71 -15.17
N ILE A 47 50.10 -7.87 -13.89
CA ILE A 47 49.13 -8.19 -12.83
C ILE A 47 48.05 -7.11 -12.75
N LYS A 48 48.44 -5.83 -12.82
CA LYS A 48 47.50 -4.71 -12.81
C LYS A 48 46.55 -4.75 -14.01
N SER A 49 47.07 -5.00 -15.21
CA SER A 49 46.26 -5.11 -16.44
C SER A 49 45.29 -6.28 -16.36
N GLN A 50 45.71 -7.43 -15.82
CA GLN A 50 44.84 -8.59 -15.65
C GLN A 50 43.71 -8.32 -14.64
N ILE A 51 44.03 -7.71 -13.48
CA ILE A 51 43.03 -7.33 -12.48
C ILE A 51 42.04 -6.32 -13.06
N GLN A 52 42.53 -5.32 -13.79
CA GLN A 52 41.69 -4.32 -14.42
C GLN A 52 40.74 -4.96 -15.43
N ALA A 53 41.25 -5.79 -16.35
CA ALA A 53 40.44 -6.47 -17.36
C ALA A 53 39.40 -7.42 -16.71
N HIS A 54 39.78 -8.15 -15.67
CA HIS A 54 38.84 -9.01 -14.95
C HIS A 54 37.71 -8.18 -14.31
N THR A 55 38.07 -7.06 -13.67
CA THR A 55 37.10 -6.18 -13.01
C THR A 55 36.15 -5.56 -14.04
N GLU A 56 36.67 -5.08 -15.17
CA GLU A 56 35.87 -4.53 -16.26
C GLU A 56 34.89 -5.57 -16.83
N ASN A 57 35.35 -6.81 -17.07
CA ASN A 57 34.49 -7.89 -17.54
C ASN A 57 33.38 -8.22 -16.54
N GLN A 58 33.69 -8.33 -15.25
CA GLN A 58 32.69 -8.60 -14.20
C GLN A 58 31.65 -7.47 -14.10
N VAL A 59 32.08 -6.22 -14.24
CA VAL A 59 31.18 -5.08 -14.22
C VAL A 59 30.25 -5.10 -15.43
N GLU A 60 30.75 -5.43 -16.62
CA GLU A 60 29.91 -5.52 -17.82
C GLU A 60 28.92 -6.69 -17.75
N GLU A 61 29.34 -7.86 -17.24
CA GLU A 61 28.43 -8.99 -16.99
C GLU A 61 27.32 -8.62 -16.00
N MET A 62 27.68 -7.95 -14.89
CA MET A 62 26.72 -7.48 -13.90
C MET A 62 25.76 -6.45 -14.50
N LYS A 63 26.25 -5.55 -15.34
CA LYS A 63 25.43 -4.56 -16.05
C LYS A 63 24.40 -5.25 -16.94
N ILE A 64 24.81 -6.23 -17.75
CA ILE A 64 23.89 -7.02 -18.58
C ILE A 64 22.81 -7.70 -17.72
N HIS A 65 23.20 -8.27 -16.58
CA HIS A 65 22.25 -8.92 -15.68
C HIS A 65 21.24 -7.92 -15.08
N VAL A 66 21.72 -6.77 -14.62
CA VAL A 66 20.89 -5.69 -14.07
C VAL A 66 19.94 -5.16 -15.12
N ASP A 67 20.41 -4.88 -16.33
CA ASP A 67 19.57 -4.42 -17.45
C ASP A 67 18.48 -5.46 -17.79
N GLY A 68 18.82 -6.75 -17.77
CA GLY A 68 17.85 -7.83 -17.94
C GLY A 68 16.80 -7.91 -16.82
N CYS A 69 17.20 -7.66 -15.57
CA CYS A 69 16.27 -7.54 -14.44
C CYS A 69 15.35 -6.32 -14.57
N ILE A 70 15.90 -5.17 -14.98
CA ILE A 70 15.14 -3.94 -15.21
C ILE A 70 14.07 -4.17 -16.27
N GLY A 71 14.43 -4.77 -17.41
CA GLY A 71 13.48 -5.05 -18.49
C GLY A 71 12.30 -5.94 -18.05
N LYS A 72 12.56 -6.99 -17.27
CA LYS A 72 11.50 -7.85 -16.71
C LYS A 72 10.56 -7.08 -15.79
N ILE A 73 11.10 -6.22 -14.92
CA ILE A 73 10.31 -5.39 -14.03
C ILE A 73 9.45 -4.41 -14.84
N GLU A 74 10.00 -3.80 -15.88
CA GLU A 74 9.26 -2.90 -16.77
C GLU A 74 8.09 -3.61 -17.46
N GLU A 75 8.31 -4.83 -17.96
CA GLU A 75 7.24 -5.66 -18.55
C GLU A 75 6.13 -5.98 -17.53
N GLU A 76 6.49 -6.38 -16.31
CA GLU A 76 5.52 -6.66 -15.25
C GLU A 76 4.73 -5.42 -14.84
N VAL A 77 5.39 -4.26 -14.70
CA VAL A 77 4.75 -2.98 -14.38
C VAL A 77 3.76 -2.58 -15.47
N GLN A 78 4.11 -2.73 -16.76
CA GLN A 78 3.18 -2.46 -17.86
C GLN A 78 2.01 -3.44 -17.87
N CYS A 79 2.24 -4.72 -17.57
CA CYS A 79 1.16 -5.71 -17.46
C CYS A 79 0.17 -5.35 -16.34
N VAL A 80 0.68 -4.97 -15.16
CA VAL A 80 -0.14 -4.54 -14.02
C VAL A 80 -0.91 -3.28 -14.36
N LYS A 81 -0.28 -2.30 -15.02
CA LYS A 81 -0.95 -1.08 -15.48
C LYS A 81 -2.16 -1.37 -16.37
N LEU A 82 -1.99 -2.23 -17.39
CA LEU A 82 -3.09 -2.64 -18.27
C LEU A 82 -4.22 -3.37 -17.53
N LYS A 83 -3.88 -4.21 -16.54
CA LYS A 83 -4.88 -4.88 -15.70
C LYS A 83 -5.68 -3.89 -14.86
N ILE A 84 -5.02 -2.86 -14.31
CA ILE A 84 -5.68 -1.79 -13.54
C ILE A 84 -6.64 -1.02 -14.45
N GLU A 85 -6.18 -0.57 -15.63
CA GLU A 85 -7.04 0.14 -16.60
C GLU A 85 -8.27 -0.69 -17.01
N LYS A 86 -8.08 -2.01 -17.22
CA LYS A 86 -9.20 -2.91 -17.51
C LYS A 86 -10.20 -2.96 -16.36
N VAL A 87 -9.73 -3.17 -15.13
CA VAL A 87 -10.60 -3.23 -13.93
C VAL A 87 -11.33 -1.90 -13.73
N GLU A 88 -10.66 -0.78 -13.91
CA GLU A 88 -11.25 0.56 -13.83
C GLU A 88 -12.41 0.70 -14.83
N SER A 89 -12.20 0.30 -16.08
CA SER A 89 -13.25 0.34 -17.11
C SER A 89 -14.44 -0.59 -16.81
N GLU A 90 -14.20 -1.76 -16.20
CA GLU A 90 -15.24 -2.71 -15.83
C GLU A 90 -16.07 -2.20 -14.65
N VAL A 91 -15.42 -1.61 -13.64
CA VAL A 91 -16.09 -1.00 -12.50
C VAL A 91 -16.92 0.21 -12.95
N GLN A 92 -16.35 1.08 -13.77
CA GLN A 92 -17.05 2.24 -14.31
C GLN A 92 -18.33 1.84 -15.07
N ARG A 93 -18.23 0.84 -15.96
CA ARG A 93 -19.38 0.31 -16.70
C ARG A 93 -20.47 -0.24 -15.79
N LYS A 94 -20.11 -0.99 -14.75
CA LYS A 94 -21.07 -1.53 -13.78
C LYS A 94 -21.78 -0.44 -12.97
N ILE A 95 -21.08 0.64 -12.64
CA ILE A 95 -21.67 1.80 -11.97
C ILE A 95 -22.68 2.48 -12.89
N GLU A 96 -22.32 2.70 -14.16
CA GLU A 96 -23.22 3.30 -15.15
C GLU A 96 -24.47 2.44 -15.38
N GLU A 97 -24.32 1.13 -15.56
CA GLU A 97 -25.43 0.18 -15.70
C GLU A 97 -26.36 0.20 -14.48
N SER A 98 -25.79 0.09 -13.27
CA SER A 98 -26.57 0.14 -12.04
C SER A 98 -27.28 1.49 -11.85
N ASN A 99 -26.66 2.61 -12.23
CA ASN A 99 -27.27 3.93 -12.15
C ASN A 99 -28.48 4.05 -13.09
N CYS A 100 -28.36 3.54 -14.32
CA CYS A 100 -29.48 3.48 -15.27
C CYS A 100 -30.65 2.68 -14.71
N GLU A 101 -30.40 1.49 -14.16
CA GLU A 101 -31.45 0.66 -13.56
C GLU A 101 -32.14 1.34 -12.37
N VAL A 102 -31.37 2.00 -11.50
CA VAL A 102 -31.92 2.72 -10.35
C VAL A 102 -32.75 3.92 -10.83
N GLN A 103 -32.28 4.68 -11.81
CA GLN A 103 -33.03 5.80 -12.38
C GLN A 103 -34.34 5.34 -13.02
N GLU A 104 -34.35 4.21 -13.73
CA GLU A 104 -35.57 3.65 -14.32
C GLU A 104 -36.58 3.27 -13.22
N LYS A 105 -36.13 2.61 -12.16
CA LYS A 105 -36.98 2.25 -11.01
C LYS A 105 -37.53 3.48 -10.29
N VAL A 106 -36.71 4.52 -10.11
CA VAL A 106 -37.14 5.80 -9.53
C VAL A 106 -38.23 6.44 -10.39
N GLY A 107 -38.02 6.55 -11.71
CA GLY A 107 -39.02 7.11 -12.62
C GLY A 107 -40.32 6.30 -12.70
N ASN A 108 -40.24 4.97 -12.53
CA ASN A 108 -41.43 4.12 -12.40
C ASN A 108 -42.21 4.42 -11.11
N LEU A 109 -41.51 4.58 -9.98
CA LEU A 109 -42.12 4.89 -8.69
C LEU A 109 -42.74 6.30 -8.67
N GLU A 110 -42.05 7.31 -9.21
CA GLU A 110 -42.59 8.67 -9.35
C GLU A 110 -43.93 8.66 -10.11
N ARG A 111 -44.01 7.95 -11.23
CA ARG A 111 -45.25 7.81 -12.01
C ARG A 111 -46.39 7.17 -11.20
N ARG A 112 -46.10 6.08 -10.48
CA ARG A 112 -47.08 5.39 -9.62
C ARG A 112 -47.55 6.26 -8.47
N ILE A 113 -46.67 7.09 -7.90
CA ILE A 113 -47.05 8.07 -6.87
C ILE A 113 -48.00 9.11 -7.47
N SER A 114 -47.69 9.67 -8.64
CA SER A 114 -48.58 10.63 -9.32
C SER A 114 -49.96 10.04 -9.63
N GLU A 115 -50.03 8.78 -10.10
CA GLU A 115 -51.31 8.09 -10.33
C GLU A 115 -52.15 7.92 -9.06
N LEU A 116 -51.49 7.68 -7.91
CA LEU A 116 -52.17 7.56 -6.61
C LEU A 116 -52.63 8.93 -6.06
N GLU A 117 -51.88 10.00 -6.34
CA GLU A 117 -52.23 11.37 -5.96
C GLU A 117 -53.38 11.94 -6.81
N GLU A 118 -53.45 11.61 -8.10
CA GLU A 118 -54.50 12.10 -9.02
C GLU A 118 -55.83 11.34 -8.85
N ARG A 119 -55.82 10.09 -8.35
CA ARG A 119 -57.03 9.33 -8.09
C ARG A 119 -57.85 10.05 -7.00
N PRO A 120 -59.05 10.58 -7.31
CA PRO A 120 -59.89 11.23 -6.31
C PRO A 120 -60.19 10.23 -5.21
N ASN A 121 -60.04 10.69 -3.96
CA ASN A 121 -60.34 9.92 -2.77
C ASN A 121 -61.87 9.85 -2.59
N ASP A 122 -62.59 9.31 -3.58
CA ASP A 122 -63.99 8.92 -3.44
C ASP A 122 -64.03 7.59 -2.68
N PHE A 123 -63.56 7.64 -1.42
CA PHE A 123 -64.15 6.75 -0.45
C PHE A 123 -65.64 7.10 -0.45
N PRO A 124 -66.56 6.19 -0.84
CA PRO A 124 -67.95 6.42 -0.48
C PRO A 124 -67.91 6.64 1.02
N ALA A 125 -68.48 7.77 1.49
CA ALA A 125 -68.65 7.99 2.91
C ALA A 125 -69.25 6.70 3.47
N SER A 126 -68.42 5.89 4.13
CA SER A 126 -68.83 4.61 4.66
C SER A 126 -70.06 4.91 5.51
N PRO A 127 -71.15 4.12 5.43
CA PRO A 127 -72.35 4.36 6.22
C PRO A 127 -71.88 4.64 7.64
N GLU A 128 -72.14 5.86 8.14
CA GLU A 128 -71.50 6.41 9.34
C GLU A 128 -71.21 5.29 10.32
N PHE A 129 -69.94 4.85 10.38
CA PHE A 129 -69.52 4.06 11.50
C PHE A 129 -69.53 5.04 12.66
N THR A 130 -70.70 5.16 13.27
CA THR A 130 -70.86 5.35 14.71
C THR A 130 -70.25 4.13 15.41
N SER A 131 -69.01 3.78 15.07
CA SER A 131 -68.11 3.25 16.06
C SER A 131 -68.07 4.36 17.09
N SER A 132 -68.87 4.17 18.15
CA SER A 132 -68.63 4.90 19.38
C SER A 132 -67.15 4.69 19.62
N ARG A 133 -66.33 5.73 19.41
CA ARG A 133 -64.89 5.69 19.67
C ARG A 133 -64.77 5.34 21.15
N ARG A 134 -64.74 4.04 21.46
CA ARG A 134 -64.46 3.53 22.80
C ARG A 134 -62.98 3.75 22.96
N THR A 135 -62.62 4.95 23.36
CA THR A 135 -61.30 5.21 23.92
C THR A 135 -61.21 4.37 25.18
N VAL A 136 -60.59 3.20 25.05
CA VAL A 136 -60.32 2.34 26.20
C VAL A 136 -59.32 3.09 27.05
N LYS A 137 -59.69 3.40 28.30
CA LYS A 137 -58.82 4.13 29.21
C LYS A 137 -57.50 3.37 29.36
N PRO A 138 -56.36 4.06 29.23
CA PRO A 138 -55.05 3.45 29.48
C PRO A 138 -55.03 2.85 30.88
N LEU A 139 -54.47 1.64 30.98
CA LEU A 139 -54.31 0.92 32.23
C LEU A 139 -53.25 1.60 33.09
N THR A 140 -53.48 1.74 34.39
CA THR A 140 -52.50 2.29 35.34
C THR A 140 -51.52 1.22 35.81
N PHE A 141 -50.22 1.50 35.81
CA PHE A 141 -49.19 0.63 36.39
C PHE A 141 -48.73 1.18 37.75
N ASP A 142 -49.03 0.43 38.80
CA ASP A 142 -48.76 0.73 40.22
C ASP A 142 -47.86 -0.32 40.90
N ARG A 143 -47.24 -1.21 40.10
CA ARG A 143 -46.47 -2.41 40.53
C ARG A 143 -47.27 -3.51 41.24
N GLN A 144 -48.61 -3.45 41.26
CA GLN A 144 -49.44 -4.55 41.81
C GLN A 144 -49.49 -5.75 40.86
N THR A 145 -49.36 -5.50 39.55
CA THR A 145 -49.23 -6.53 38.51
C THR A 145 -47.80 -6.55 37.97
N SER A 146 -47.33 -7.71 37.49
CA SER A 146 -45.99 -7.82 36.90
C SER A 146 -45.88 -6.99 35.62
N TRP A 147 -44.71 -6.40 35.37
CA TRP A 147 -44.43 -5.57 34.19
C TRP A 147 -44.75 -6.25 32.85
N THR A 148 -44.54 -7.56 32.74
CA THR A 148 -44.84 -8.34 31.54
C THR A 148 -46.33 -8.37 31.22
N VAL A 149 -47.16 -8.62 32.23
CA VAL A 149 -48.63 -8.59 32.11
C VAL A 149 -49.11 -7.19 31.73
N PHE A 150 -48.55 -6.16 32.37
CA PHE A 150 -48.87 -4.76 32.03
C PHE A 150 -48.51 -4.43 30.57
N LYS A 151 -47.32 -4.83 30.10
CA LYS A 151 -46.90 -4.59 28.70
C LYS A 151 -47.82 -5.28 27.69
N THR A 152 -48.20 -6.53 27.93
CA THR A 152 -49.14 -7.24 27.04
C THR A 152 -50.50 -6.53 26.99
N GLN A 153 -51.03 -6.11 28.14
CA GLN A 153 -52.31 -5.41 28.19
C GLN A 153 -52.22 -4.00 27.57
N PHE A 154 -51.12 -3.29 27.80
CA PHE A 154 -50.85 -1.98 27.22
C PHE A 154 -50.75 -2.08 25.69
N ASP A 155 -50.03 -3.07 25.15
CA ASP A 155 -49.86 -3.25 23.71
C ASP A 155 -51.21 -3.56 23.04
N VAL A 156 -52.06 -4.40 23.67
CA VAL A 156 -53.45 -4.64 23.22
C VAL A 156 -54.27 -3.35 23.19
N VAL A 157 -54.19 -2.53 24.25
CA VAL A 157 -54.90 -1.25 24.33
C VAL A 157 -54.38 -0.25 23.29
N THR A 158 -53.07 -0.20 23.03
CA THR A 158 -52.49 0.70 22.01
C THR A 158 -52.91 0.32 20.60
N SER A 159 -53.00 -0.98 20.30
CA SER A 159 -53.47 -1.48 19.00
C SER A 159 -54.95 -1.18 18.79
N THR A 160 -55.77 -1.30 19.85
CA THR A 160 -57.21 -1.06 19.80
C THR A 160 -57.55 0.43 19.72
N ASN A 161 -56.71 1.30 20.30
CA ASN A 161 -56.85 2.74 20.23
C ASN A 161 -56.14 3.38 19.01
N GLU A 162 -55.56 2.55 18.13
CA GLU A 162 -54.79 2.98 16.94
C GLU A 162 -53.74 4.05 17.25
N TRP A 163 -53.06 3.96 18.39
CA TRP A 163 -52.03 4.94 18.73
C TRP A 163 -50.81 4.78 17.82
N THR A 164 -50.38 5.89 17.22
CA THR A 164 -49.16 5.94 16.42
C THR A 164 -47.94 5.69 17.28
N ASP A 165 -46.84 5.22 16.68
CA ASP A 165 -45.58 4.95 17.40
C ASP A 165 -45.02 6.17 18.13
N PHE A 166 -45.45 7.38 17.72
CA PHE A 166 -45.14 8.63 18.40
C PHE A 166 -45.98 8.88 19.68
N ALA A 167 -47.22 8.39 19.74
CA ALA A 167 -48.11 8.59 20.90
C ALA A 167 -47.92 7.54 22.01
N LYS A 168 -47.44 6.34 21.66
CA LYS A 168 -47.24 5.22 22.60
C LYS A 168 -46.31 5.56 23.78
N PRO A 169 -45.14 6.22 23.60
CA PRO A 169 -44.23 6.52 24.72
C PRO A 169 -44.84 7.49 25.73
N SER A 170 -45.47 8.57 25.28
CA SER A 170 -46.11 9.57 26.16
C SER A 170 -47.21 8.93 27.02
N GLN A 171 -47.97 8.02 26.43
CA GLN A 171 -49.06 7.36 27.12
C GLN A 171 -48.59 6.24 28.06
N LEU A 172 -47.47 5.60 27.75
CA LEU A 172 -46.79 4.67 28.66
C LEU A 172 -46.33 5.41 29.91
N VAL A 173 -45.68 6.57 29.75
CA VAL A 173 -45.25 7.42 30.86
C VAL A 173 -46.43 7.89 31.70
N ALA A 174 -47.51 8.35 31.05
CA ALA A 174 -48.72 8.81 31.75
C ALA A 174 -49.43 7.71 32.55
N SER A 175 -49.21 6.45 32.18
CA SER A 175 -49.80 5.26 32.83
C SER A 175 -49.05 4.84 34.10
N LEU A 176 -47.81 5.29 34.29
CA LEU A 176 -47.03 5.01 35.50
C LEU A 176 -47.53 5.86 36.68
N ARG A 177 -47.57 5.26 37.87
CA ARG A 177 -47.91 5.93 39.13
C ARG A 177 -46.98 5.53 40.27
N GLY A 178 -46.87 6.39 41.28
CA GLY A 178 -46.06 6.17 42.48
C GLY A 178 -44.58 5.91 42.15
N SER A 179 -43.98 4.94 42.86
CA SER A 179 -42.57 4.55 42.70
C SER A 179 -42.19 4.03 41.31
N ALA A 180 -43.15 3.72 40.43
CA ALA A 180 -42.88 3.39 39.04
C ALA A 180 -42.64 4.64 38.17
N ALA A 181 -43.26 5.78 38.50
CA ALA A 181 -43.05 7.04 37.80
C ALA A 181 -41.73 7.72 38.22
N GLU A 182 -41.31 7.55 39.47
CA GLU A 182 -40.06 8.12 40.02
C GLU A 182 -38.80 7.61 39.30
N VAL A 183 -38.81 6.36 38.79
CA VAL A 183 -37.69 5.77 38.04
C VAL A 183 -37.38 6.55 36.76
N LEU A 184 -38.38 7.21 36.16
CA LEU A 184 -38.21 8.01 34.94
C LEU A 184 -37.89 9.49 35.22
N GLN A 185 -38.04 9.97 36.46
CA GLN A 185 -37.66 11.34 36.85
C GLN A 185 -36.19 11.46 37.24
N GLY A 186 -35.50 10.33 37.48
CA GLY A 186 -34.10 10.28 37.91
C GLY A 186 -33.08 9.98 36.81
N ILE A 187 -33.47 10.05 35.53
CA ILE A 187 -32.59 9.86 34.36
C ILE A 187 -32.29 11.23 33.74
#